data_AF-A0A2R6I690-F1
#
_entry.id   AF-A0A2R6I690-F1
#
_cell.length_a   1.000
_cell.length_b   1.000
_cell.length_c   1.000
_cell.angle_alpha   90.00
_cell.angle_beta   90.00
_cell.angle_gamma   90.00
#
_symmetry.space_group_name_H-M   'P 1'
#
loop_
_entity.id
_entity.type
_entity.pdbx_description
1 polymer ?
#
loop_
_entity_poly.entity_id
_entity_poly.type
_entity_poly.pdbx_seq_one_letter_code
_entity_poly.pdbx_strand_id
1 'polypeptide(L)'
;MRPDSPDDDPANEEPDTGRSVSRRQVLAGAAAATGIASAATVNRFLLGYGTLSGTNVTEQSLSDLASAPFAAGTRTVSVPGGQLELTGDRLTLVGTDSAACHLPETTPERGAELAAQVDIDPEPVRQVVADVRSVRRGNVRFAPVRFDEFSDAVARGRPRPATTGLLRSPRAVVAPADVWAFVGEPTTAPTDLLRRLAERFHETTAYDLTRFAGNVVENRLPGGNPRRPLSESSFSTLRTDDADGLLCWDYTRRGVEAIHAVPALDGRPAAAATPARDDRHGHVFMALAAVTRRGDGVPAVVVTFVEFVHSALYGDVGLRGALGADLNAYDELHRVTSLPWWNGA
;
A
#
# COMPACT_ATOMS: atom_id res chain seq x y z
N MET A 1 -0.01 -7.42 -78.98
CA MET A 1 -1.27 -7.38 -78.23
C MET A 1 -0.88 -7.43 -76.76
N ARG A 2 -1.16 -6.37 -75.99
CA ARG A 2 -1.05 -6.33 -74.50
C ARG A 2 -1.92 -7.45 -73.87
N PRO A 3 -1.89 -7.75 -72.56
CA PRO A 3 -1.03 -7.22 -71.47
C PRO A 3 -0.55 -8.26 -70.40
N ASP A 4 0.29 -7.76 -69.50
CA ASP A 4 0.34 -7.94 -68.03
C ASP A 4 0.35 -9.35 -67.41
N SER A 5 1.52 -9.75 -66.92
CA SER A 5 1.64 -10.55 -65.69
C SER A 5 2.18 -9.63 -64.59
N PRO A 6 1.49 -9.47 -63.45
CA PRO A 6 2.00 -8.70 -62.34
C PRO A 6 3.10 -9.48 -61.61
N ASP A 7 4.11 -8.74 -61.17
CA ASP A 7 5.10 -9.18 -60.19
C ASP A 7 4.38 -9.63 -58.90
N ASP A 8 4.53 -10.91 -58.55
CA ASP A 8 4.24 -11.42 -57.21
C ASP A 8 5.43 -11.08 -56.30
N ASP A 9 5.42 -9.86 -55.78
CA ASP A 9 6.15 -9.48 -54.57
C ASP A 9 5.35 -10.01 -53.35
N PRO A 10 5.87 -10.94 -52.53
CA PRO A 10 5.23 -11.26 -51.26
C PRO A 10 5.43 -10.10 -50.29
N ALA A 11 4.45 -9.20 -50.30
CA ALA A 11 4.26 -8.21 -49.25
C ALA A 11 4.18 -8.91 -47.88
N ASN A 12 4.89 -8.33 -46.92
CA ASN A 12 4.83 -8.62 -45.49
C ASN A 12 3.41 -8.98 -45.01
N GLU A 13 3.17 -10.26 -44.74
CA GLU A 13 2.14 -10.68 -43.80
C GLU A 13 2.70 -10.46 -42.39
N GLU A 14 2.42 -9.28 -41.81
CA GLU A 14 2.43 -9.12 -40.37
C GLU A 14 1.41 -10.12 -39.76
N PRO A 15 1.77 -10.88 -38.72
CA PRO A 15 0.79 -11.71 -38.03
C PRO A 15 -0.25 -10.81 -37.38
N ASP A 16 -1.52 -11.03 -37.73
CA ASP A 16 -2.72 -10.48 -37.11
C ASP A 16 -2.78 -10.85 -35.61
N THR A 17 -2.02 -10.12 -34.79
CA THR A 17 -2.08 -10.16 -33.33
C THR A 17 -3.14 -9.16 -32.87
N GLY A 18 -4.40 -9.48 -33.14
CA GLY A 18 -5.49 -8.53 -32.93
C GLY A 18 -6.85 -9.15 -32.68
N ARG A 19 -6.94 -10.34 -32.06
CA ARG A 19 -8.23 -10.84 -31.57
C ARG A 19 -8.71 -9.99 -30.39
N SER A 20 -9.38 -8.88 -30.69
CA SER A 20 -10.16 -8.12 -29.72
C SER A 20 -11.34 -8.98 -29.25
N VAL A 21 -11.24 -9.54 -28.05
CA VAL A 21 -12.34 -10.31 -27.45
C VAL A 21 -13.44 -9.32 -27.08
N SER A 22 -14.61 -9.46 -27.70
CA SER A 22 -15.72 -8.55 -27.42
C SER A 22 -16.28 -8.79 -26.01
N ARG A 23 -16.75 -7.73 -25.37
CA ARG A 23 -17.41 -7.76 -24.04
C ARG A 23 -18.49 -8.84 -23.91
N ARG A 24 -19.16 -9.16 -25.03
CA ARG A 24 -20.21 -10.18 -25.12
C ARG A 24 -19.65 -11.61 -25.03
N GLN A 25 -18.45 -11.84 -25.57
CA GLN A 25 -17.78 -13.14 -25.54
C GLN A 25 -17.19 -13.45 -24.17
N VAL A 26 -16.66 -12.44 -23.46
CA VAL A 26 -16.23 -12.58 -22.05
C VAL A 26 -17.43 -12.93 -21.15
N LEU A 27 -18.57 -12.25 -21.34
CA LEU A 27 -19.80 -12.51 -20.59
C LEU A 27 -20.41 -13.88 -20.91
N ALA A 28 -20.35 -14.32 -22.17
CA ALA A 28 -20.83 -15.65 -22.57
C ALA A 28 -19.94 -16.77 -22.02
N GLY A 29 -18.61 -16.57 -21.97
CA GLY A 29 -17.66 -17.51 -21.37
C GLY A 29 -17.83 -17.63 -19.86
N ALA A 30 -18.05 -16.50 -19.16
CA ALA A 30 -18.27 -16.48 -17.72
C ALA A 30 -19.62 -17.14 -17.31
N ALA A 31 -20.65 -17.03 -18.14
CA ALA A 31 -21.95 -17.67 -17.91
C ALA A 31 -21.92 -19.20 -18.12
N ALA A 32 -20.96 -19.71 -18.91
CA ALA A 32 -20.84 -21.14 -19.20
C ALA A 32 -20.07 -21.93 -18.14
N ALA A 33 -19.27 -21.27 -17.29
CA ALA A 33 -18.38 -21.97 -16.36
C ALA A 33 -18.94 -22.16 -14.94
N THR A 34 -19.85 -21.31 -14.44
CA THR A 34 -20.50 -21.48 -13.11
C THR A 34 -21.77 -20.64 -13.05
N GLY A 35 -22.78 -21.08 -12.28
CA GLY A 35 -24.16 -20.57 -12.32
C GLY A 35 -24.34 -19.06 -12.10
N ILE A 36 -25.52 -18.56 -12.49
CA ILE A 36 -26.01 -17.16 -12.54
C ILE A 36 -25.53 -16.22 -11.40
N ALA A 37 -25.25 -16.74 -10.20
CA ALA A 37 -24.68 -15.98 -9.09
C ALA A 37 -23.23 -15.49 -9.33
N SER A 38 -22.38 -16.27 -10.02
CA SER A 38 -21.01 -15.86 -10.37
C SER A 38 -21.02 -14.81 -11.48
N ALA A 39 -21.88 -14.95 -12.49
CA ALA A 39 -22.01 -13.94 -13.55
C ALA A 39 -22.52 -12.60 -13.01
N ALA A 40 -23.50 -12.57 -12.09
CA ALA A 40 -23.94 -11.32 -11.47
C ALA A 40 -22.90 -10.72 -10.51
N THR A 41 -22.07 -11.55 -9.85
CA THR A 41 -21.00 -11.12 -8.96
C THR A 41 -19.79 -10.61 -9.74
N VAL A 42 -19.37 -11.29 -10.80
CA VAL A 42 -18.33 -10.85 -11.74
C VAL A 42 -18.81 -9.62 -12.51
N ASN A 43 -20.06 -9.60 -12.97
CA ASN A 43 -20.63 -8.44 -13.62
C ASN A 43 -20.83 -7.28 -12.62
N ARG A 44 -21.07 -7.51 -11.33
CA ARG A 44 -21.08 -6.44 -10.31
C ARG A 44 -19.69 -6.12 -9.75
N PHE A 45 -18.70 -6.97 -9.95
CA PHE A 45 -17.30 -6.65 -9.72
C PHE A 45 -16.88 -5.71 -10.86
N LEU A 46 -16.95 -6.18 -12.11
CA LEU A 46 -16.64 -5.44 -13.33
C LEU A 46 -17.54 -4.21 -13.59
N LEU A 47 -18.84 -4.24 -13.24
CA LEU A 47 -19.78 -3.10 -13.35
C LEU A 47 -20.06 -2.38 -12.02
N GLY A 48 -19.66 -2.91 -10.87
CA GLY A 48 -19.79 -2.18 -9.58
C GLY A 48 -18.66 -1.17 -9.39
N TYR A 49 -17.58 -1.31 -10.15
CA TYR A 49 -16.71 -0.20 -10.54
C TYR A 49 -17.40 0.80 -11.52
N GLY A 50 -18.64 0.51 -11.95
CA GLY A 50 -19.43 1.24 -12.95
C GLY A 50 -20.38 2.31 -12.40
N THR A 51 -19.90 3.11 -11.44
CA THR A 51 -20.20 4.56 -11.42
C THR A 51 -18.89 5.28 -11.71
N LEU A 52 -18.56 5.27 -13.01
CA LEU A 52 -17.40 5.88 -13.66
C LEU A 52 -17.37 7.40 -13.45
N SER A 53 -16.81 7.81 -12.33
CA SER A 53 -15.97 9.02 -12.21
C SER A 53 -15.18 8.91 -10.90
N GLY A 54 -14.22 7.98 -10.86
CA GLY A 54 -13.17 7.99 -9.84
C GLY A 54 -12.04 8.88 -10.34
N THR A 55 -11.67 9.90 -9.57
CA THR A 55 -10.41 10.62 -9.80
C THR A 55 -9.29 9.62 -9.50
N ASN A 56 -8.42 9.32 -10.47
CA ASN A 56 -7.29 8.43 -10.27
C ASN A 56 -6.56 8.84 -8.98
N VAL A 57 -5.98 7.91 -8.22
CA VAL A 57 -5.23 8.26 -7.01
C VAL A 57 -4.12 9.30 -7.29
N THR A 58 -3.58 9.31 -8.51
CA THR A 58 -2.62 10.33 -8.99
C THR A 58 -3.25 11.71 -9.26
N GLU A 59 -4.55 11.77 -9.50
CA GLU A 59 -5.32 13.00 -9.78
C GLU A 59 -5.98 13.56 -8.50
N GLN A 60 -5.92 12.84 -7.37
CA GLN A 60 -6.50 13.27 -6.09
C GLN A 60 -5.57 14.20 -5.32
N SER A 61 -6.15 15.24 -4.71
CA SER A 61 -5.51 16.02 -3.64
C SER A 61 -5.41 15.16 -2.38
N LEU A 62 -4.35 14.36 -2.27
CA LEU A 62 -4.10 13.54 -1.08
C LEU A 62 -3.83 14.39 0.18
N SER A 63 -3.46 15.66 0.02
CA SER A 63 -3.25 16.57 1.14
C SER A 63 -4.50 16.73 1.99
N ASP A 64 -5.70 16.80 1.39
CA ASP A 64 -6.94 17.00 2.15
C ASP A 64 -7.34 15.73 2.92
N LEU A 65 -7.00 14.56 2.37
CA LEU A 65 -7.29 13.24 2.97
C LEU A 65 -6.29 12.84 4.05
N ALA A 66 -5.02 13.22 3.88
CA ALA A 66 -3.91 12.83 4.74
C ALA A 66 -3.52 13.90 5.77
N SER A 67 -4.11 15.10 5.71
CA SER A 67 -3.92 16.18 6.69
C SER A 67 -4.79 16.06 7.94
N ALA A 68 -5.70 15.09 8.00
CA ALA A 68 -6.38 14.74 9.24
C ALA A 68 -5.31 14.41 10.30
N PRO A 69 -5.32 15.11 11.45
CA PRO A 69 -4.12 15.38 12.22
C PRO A 69 -3.44 14.12 12.79
N PHE A 70 -2.17 14.32 13.16
CA PHE A 70 -1.23 13.45 13.90
C PHE A 70 -1.74 12.95 15.28
N ALA A 71 -3.04 12.94 15.52
CA ALA A 71 -3.60 13.18 16.83
C ALA A 71 -4.03 11.94 17.61
N ALA A 72 -4.02 10.73 17.03
CA ALA A 72 -4.50 9.54 17.73
C ALA A 72 -3.39 8.49 17.91
N GLY A 73 -3.00 8.29 19.18
CA GLY A 73 -2.13 7.21 19.64
C GLY A 73 -0.65 7.58 19.78
N THR A 74 0.07 6.75 20.54
CA THR A 74 1.53 6.83 20.66
C THR A 74 2.19 6.18 19.46
N ARG A 75 3.16 6.87 18.86
CA ARG A 75 4.00 6.35 17.76
C ARG A 75 5.41 6.18 18.25
N THR A 76 6.06 5.09 17.88
CA THR A 76 7.42 4.78 18.33
C THR A 76 8.34 4.50 17.15
N VAL A 77 9.60 4.88 17.29
CA VAL A 77 10.67 4.51 16.36
C VAL A 77 11.97 4.29 17.11
N SER A 78 12.64 3.18 16.83
CA SER A 78 13.99 2.92 17.34
C SER A 78 15.01 3.72 16.53
N VAL A 79 15.96 4.33 17.22
CA VAL A 79 17.06 5.13 16.67
C VAL A 79 18.38 4.72 17.35
N PRO A 80 19.56 5.04 16.79
CA PRO A 80 20.82 4.74 17.46
C PRO A 80 20.85 5.37 18.86
N GLY A 81 21.12 4.55 19.89
CA GLY A 81 21.15 4.97 21.29
C GLY A 81 19.81 4.89 22.03
N GLY A 82 18.68 4.65 21.36
CA GLY A 82 17.40 4.55 22.08
C GLY A 82 16.14 4.50 21.22
N GLN A 83 15.06 5.07 21.75
CA GLN A 83 13.74 5.10 21.13
C GLN A 83 13.13 6.49 21.23
N LEU A 84 12.40 6.88 20.19
CA LEU A 84 11.58 8.09 20.17
C LEU A 84 10.12 7.71 20.26
N GLU A 85 9.37 8.39 21.13
CA GLU A 85 7.93 8.21 21.29
C GLU A 85 7.21 9.53 21.08
N LEU A 86 6.26 9.55 20.14
CA LEU A 86 5.44 10.71 19.83
C LEU A 86 4.01 10.46 20.30
N THR A 87 3.55 11.26 21.25
CA THR A 87 2.17 11.21 21.77
C THR A 87 1.58 12.62 21.78
N GLY A 88 0.62 12.88 20.89
CA GLY A 88 0.12 14.24 20.68
C GLY A 88 1.29 15.18 20.42
N ASP A 89 1.38 16.31 21.14
CA ASP A 89 2.46 17.28 20.94
C ASP A 89 3.79 16.98 21.63
N ARG A 90 3.87 15.86 22.38
CA ARG A 90 5.05 15.49 23.16
C ARG A 90 5.92 14.49 22.42
N LEU A 91 7.21 14.79 22.30
CA LEU A 91 8.25 13.85 21.90
C LEU A 91 9.01 13.41 23.15
N THR A 92 8.96 12.12 23.47
CA THR A 92 9.75 11.49 24.53
C THR A 92 10.93 10.76 23.90
N LEU A 93 12.10 10.91 24.51
CA LEU A 93 13.37 10.30 24.13
C LEU A 93 13.73 9.30 25.23
N VAL A 94 13.85 8.02 24.89
CA VAL A 94 14.15 6.94 25.83
C VAL A 94 15.50 6.33 25.44
N GLY A 95 16.55 6.70 26.15
CA GLY A 95 17.92 6.20 25.98
C GLY A 95 18.45 5.62 27.28
N THR A 96 19.62 6.10 27.75
CA THR A 96 20.12 5.73 29.10
C THR A 96 19.23 6.27 30.21
N ASP A 97 18.70 7.47 29.99
CA ASP A 97 17.67 8.14 30.78
C ASP A 97 16.50 8.50 29.87
N SER A 98 15.49 9.20 30.42
CA SER A 98 14.37 9.71 29.64
C SER A 98 14.34 11.24 29.66
N ALA A 99 14.19 11.82 28.47
CA ALA A 99 13.95 13.24 28.27
C ALA A 99 12.67 13.43 27.45
N ALA A 100 12.05 14.60 27.55
CA ALA A 100 10.89 14.90 26.72
C ALA A 100 10.81 16.39 26.39
N CYS A 101 10.17 16.69 25.27
CA CYS A 101 9.98 18.05 24.83
C CYS A 101 8.58 18.28 24.22
N HIS A 102 8.11 19.51 24.32
CA HIS A 102 6.89 19.97 23.67
C HIS A 102 7.26 20.49 22.27
N LEU A 103 6.86 19.77 21.23
CA LEU A 103 7.31 20.02 19.85
C LEU A 103 6.99 21.42 19.30
N PRO A 104 5.83 22.04 19.57
CA PRO A 104 5.56 23.40 19.10
C PRO A 104 6.65 24.41 19.50
N GLU A 105 7.18 24.27 20.71
CA GLU A 105 8.15 25.16 21.36
C GLU A 105 9.61 24.72 21.17
N THR A 106 9.85 23.48 20.74
CA THR A 106 11.19 22.91 20.66
C THR A 106 11.85 23.19 19.31
N THR A 107 13.05 23.76 19.31
CA THR A 107 13.87 23.89 18.09
C THR A 107 14.59 22.57 17.77
N PRO A 108 14.96 22.32 16.51
CA PRO A 108 15.76 21.14 16.14
C PRO A 108 17.06 21.02 16.96
N GLU A 109 17.72 22.14 17.23
CA GLU A 109 18.96 22.21 18.02
C GLU A 109 18.69 21.83 19.48
N ARG A 110 17.60 22.34 20.07
CA ARG A 110 17.21 21.95 21.43
C ARG A 110 16.85 20.47 21.53
N GLY A 111 16.18 19.93 20.50
CA GLY A 111 15.93 18.49 20.40
C GLY A 111 17.23 17.68 20.39
N ALA A 112 18.21 18.09 19.60
CA ALA A 112 19.52 17.47 19.53
C ALA A 112 20.29 17.53 20.87
N GLU A 113 20.21 18.66 21.60
CA GLU A 113 20.78 18.78 22.95
C GLU A 113 20.14 17.79 23.93
N LEU A 114 18.81 17.66 23.91
CA LEU A 114 18.10 16.70 24.76
C LEU A 114 18.48 15.25 24.43
N ALA A 115 18.66 14.94 23.14
CA ALA A 115 19.11 13.61 22.71
C ALA A 115 20.49 13.27 23.28
N ALA A 116 21.43 14.21 23.21
CA ALA A 116 22.77 14.04 23.78
C ALA A 116 22.75 13.84 25.30
N GLN A 117 21.79 14.43 26.02
CA GLN A 117 21.65 14.25 27.48
C GLN A 117 21.22 12.84 27.88
N VAL A 118 20.60 12.09 26.97
CA VAL A 118 20.09 10.73 27.23
C VAL A 118 20.79 9.67 26.37
N ASP A 119 21.96 10.00 25.82
CA ASP A 119 22.80 9.12 24.99
C ASP A 119 22.09 8.57 23.72
N ILE A 120 21.23 9.39 23.11
CA ILE A 120 20.62 9.13 21.80
C ILE A 120 21.36 9.94 20.73
N ASP A 121 21.55 9.36 19.54
CA ASP A 121 22.09 10.08 18.39
C ASP A 121 21.29 11.37 18.14
N PRO A 122 21.94 12.56 18.22
CA PRO A 122 21.24 13.83 18.06
C PRO A 122 20.65 14.08 16.68
N GLU A 123 21.18 13.46 15.62
CA GLU A 123 20.76 13.77 14.24
C GLU A 123 19.34 13.28 13.92
N PRO A 124 18.95 12.03 14.20
CA PRO A 124 17.55 11.59 14.06
C PRO A 124 16.56 12.48 14.81
N VAL A 125 16.90 12.92 16.03
CA VAL A 125 16.02 13.78 16.84
C VAL A 125 15.88 15.16 16.22
N ARG A 126 16.99 15.78 15.78
CA ARG A 126 17.00 17.06 15.06
C ARG A 126 16.06 17.01 13.85
N GLN A 127 16.14 15.94 13.07
CA GLN A 127 15.30 15.73 11.89
C GLN A 127 13.82 15.58 12.25
N VAL A 128 13.50 14.73 13.22
CA VAL A 128 12.12 14.49 13.67
C VAL A 128 11.48 15.78 14.18
N VAL A 129 12.18 16.56 15.00
CA VAL A 129 11.67 17.85 15.50
C VAL A 129 11.38 18.80 14.34
N ALA A 130 12.28 18.92 13.37
CA ALA A 130 12.07 19.78 12.20
C ALA A 130 10.88 19.31 11.33
N ASP A 131 10.78 18.01 11.08
CA ASP A 131 9.76 17.43 10.21
C ASP A 131 8.39 17.47 10.86
N VAL A 132 8.21 16.94 12.07
CA VAL A 132 6.90 16.88 12.74
C VAL A 132 6.32 18.29 12.94
N ARG A 133 7.15 19.28 13.29
CA ARG A 133 6.70 20.68 13.37
C ARG A 133 6.24 21.23 12.03
N SER A 134 6.95 20.90 10.94
CA SER A 134 6.56 21.34 9.59
C SER A 134 5.23 20.72 9.20
N VAL A 135 5.05 19.41 9.43
CA VAL A 135 3.81 18.73 9.07
C VAL A 135 2.62 19.25 9.89
N ARG A 136 2.79 19.51 11.19
CA ARG A 136 1.72 20.07 12.03
C ARG A 136 1.25 21.45 11.61
N ARG A 137 2.12 22.23 10.97
CA ARG A 137 1.77 23.54 10.41
C ARG A 137 1.11 23.43 9.04
N GLY A 138 0.80 22.22 8.57
CA GLY A 138 0.33 21.97 7.21
C GLY A 138 1.41 22.18 6.15
N ASN A 139 2.67 22.38 6.55
CA ASN A 139 3.79 22.58 5.62
C ASN A 139 4.40 21.22 5.25
N VAL A 140 3.63 20.42 4.52
CA VAL A 140 4.00 19.11 3.99
C VAL A 140 3.49 18.97 2.57
N ARG A 141 4.28 18.34 1.70
CA ARG A 141 3.86 18.03 0.33
C ARG A 141 3.63 16.54 0.19
N PHE A 142 2.47 16.15 -0.34
CA PHE A 142 2.25 14.77 -0.78
C PHE A 142 2.69 14.64 -2.23
N ALA A 143 3.43 13.56 -2.53
CA ALA A 143 4.02 13.31 -3.83
C ALA A 143 3.64 11.89 -4.28
N PRO A 144 2.44 11.70 -4.85
CA PRO A 144 2.05 10.40 -5.40
C PRO A 144 2.95 10.05 -6.58
N VAL A 145 3.37 8.78 -6.65
CA VAL A 145 4.23 8.22 -7.69
C VAL A 145 3.80 6.79 -7.99
N ARG A 146 4.09 6.28 -9.20
CA ARG A 146 3.81 4.86 -9.51
C ARG A 146 4.65 3.93 -8.64
N PHE A 147 4.24 2.69 -8.48
CA PHE A 147 4.93 1.70 -7.64
C PHE A 147 6.40 1.53 -8.06
N ASP A 148 6.65 1.37 -9.37
CA ASP A 148 8.01 1.20 -9.90
C ASP A 148 8.86 2.47 -9.78
N GLU A 149 8.24 3.64 -9.66
CA GLU A 149 8.92 4.93 -9.51
C GLU A 149 9.24 5.24 -8.04
N PHE A 150 8.68 4.50 -7.08
CA PHE A 150 8.74 4.82 -5.66
C PHE A 150 10.18 4.92 -5.13
N SER A 151 10.99 3.88 -5.33
CA SER A 151 12.36 3.83 -4.82
C SER A 151 13.22 4.94 -5.40
N ASP A 152 13.10 5.21 -6.71
CA ASP A 152 13.82 6.29 -7.38
C ASP A 152 13.35 7.67 -6.91
N ALA A 153 12.04 7.85 -6.72
CA ALA A 153 11.47 9.10 -6.22
C ALA A 153 11.95 9.43 -4.81
N VAL A 154 12.11 8.41 -3.96
CA VAL A 154 12.68 8.55 -2.62
C VAL A 154 14.17 8.85 -2.70
N ALA A 155 14.93 8.16 -3.56
CA ALA A 155 16.37 8.36 -3.74
C ALA A 155 16.73 9.77 -4.27
N ARG A 156 15.82 10.42 -5.02
CA ARG A 156 15.98 11.83 -5.44
C ARG A 156 15.87 12.84 -4.30
N GLY A 157 15.34 12.45 -3.14
CA GLY A 157 15.26 13.28 -1.94
C GLY A 157 16.33 12.92 -0.89
N ARG A 158 16.39 13.69 0.18
CA ARG A 158 17.11 13.30 1.40
C ARG A 158 16.18 12.47 2.29
N PRO A 159 16.44 11.17 2.52
CA PRO A 159 15.56 10.32 3.32
C PRO A 159 15.42 10.80 4.76
N ARG A 160 14.24 10.57 5.34
CA ARG A 160 13.92 10.85 6.76
C ARG A 160 13.47 9.56 7.45
N PRO A 161 14.39 8.63 7.75
CA PRO A 161 14.03 7.30 8.23
C PRO A 161 13.34 7.33 9.59
N ALA A 162 13.78 8.16 10.53
CA ALA A 162 13.12 8.29 11.85
C ALA A 162 11.70 8.86 11.73
N THR A 163 11.52 9.93 10.95
CA THR A 163 10.19 10.50 10.66
C THR A 163 9.29 9.50 9.93
N THR A 164 9.87 8.70 9.01
CA THR A 164 9.16 7.61 8.33
C THR A 164 8.81 6.47 9.28
N GLY A 165 9.63 6.19 10.30
CA GLY A 165 9.27 5.22 11.34
C GLY A 165 8.07 5.68 12.16
N LEU A 166 7.98 6.97 12.48
CA LEU A 166 6.83 7.53 13.23
C LEU A 166 5.50 7.50 12.45
N LEU A 167 5.54 7.34 11.12
CA LEU A 167 4.35 7.07 10.28
C LEU A 167 3.77 5.68 10.50
N ARG A 168 4.57 4.73 11.01
CA ARG A 168 4.15 3.33 11.13
C ARG A 168 3.06 3.19 12.19
N SER A 169 2.08 2.35 11.90
CA SER A 169 1.00 2.03 12.84
C SER A 169 1.55 1.06 13.90
N PRO A 170 1.10 1.15 15.16
CA PRO A 170 1.50 0.21 16.22
C PRO A 170 0.84 -1.18 16.07
N ARG A 171 0.63 -1.65 14.84
CA ARG A 171 0.01 -2.96 14.58
C ARG A 171 0.90 -4.09 15.09
N ALA A 172 0.29 -5.27 15.25
CA ALA A 172 0.95 -6.49 15.69
C ALA A 172 2.33 -6.65 15.04
N VAL A 173 3.35 -6.75 15.89
CA VAL A 173 4.74 -6.91 15.46
C VAL A 173 4.90 -8.33 14.92
N VAL A 174 5.17 -8.45 13.63
CA VAL A 174 5.58 -9.71 13.00
C VAL A 174 7.11 -9.75 12.98
N ALA A 175 7.69 -10.90 13.33
CA ALA A 175 9.14 -11.08 13.24
C ALA A 175 9.57 -11.10 11.76
N PRO A 176 10.65 -10.40 11.36
CA PRO A 176 11.19 -10.45 9.99
C PRO A 176 11.40 -11.87 9.47
N ALA A 177 11.83 -12.79 10.35
CA ALA A 177 12.06 -14.18 10.01
C ALA A 177 10.78 -14.90 9.50
N ASP A 178 9.60 -14.58 10.04
CA ASP A 178 8.35 -15.16 9.59
C ASP A 178 7.97 -14.65 8.19
N VAL A 179 8.20 -13.35 7.95
CA VAL A 179 8.00 -12.73 6.63
C VAL A 179 8.94 -13.37 5.61
N TRP A 180 10.23 -13.48 5.92
CA TRP A 180 11.23 -14.07 5.04
C TRP A 180 11.00 -15.55 4.80
N ALA A 181 10.54 -16.29 5.80
CA ALA A 181 10.14 -17.68 5.62
C ALA A 181 8.96 -17.79 4.64
N PHE A 182 8.03 -16.83 4.63
CA PHE A 182 6.95 -16.79 3.65
C PHE A 182 7.44 -16.38 2.25
N VAL A 183 8.18 -15.28 2.12
CA VAL A 183 8.64 -14.77 0.81
C VAL A 183 9.82 -15.52 0.22
N GLY A 184 10.48 -16.38 0.99
CA GLY A 184 11.56 -17.27 0.57
C GLY A 184 12.97 -16.74 0.81
N GLU A 185 13.21 -15.43 0.68
CA GLU A 185 14.52 -14.84 0.97
C GLU A 185 14.41 -13.51 1.74
N PRO A 186 15.41 -13.19 2.58
CA PRO A 186 15.48 -11.90 3.24
C PRO A 186 15.62 -10.73 2.27
N THR A 187 14.86 -9.67 2.50
CA THR A 187 15.01 -8.40 1.81
C THR A 187 14.67 -7.24 2.73
N THR A 188 15.36 -6.11 2.55
CA THR A 188 15.11 -4.84 3.24
C THR A 188 14.60 -3.77 2.29
N ALA A 189 14.46 -4.09 1.00
CA ALA A 189 13.92 -3.20 -0.01
C ALA A 189 12.39 -3.32 -0.06
N PRO A 190 11.62 -2.29 0.32
CA PRO A 190 10.16 -2.38 0.40
C PRO A 190 9.49 -2.81 -0.90
N THR A 191 9.94 -2.29 -2.05
CA THR A 191 9.36 -2.63 -3.35
C THR A 191 9.65 -4.08 -3.76
N ASP A 192 10.85 -4.59 -3.45
CA ASP A 192 11.20 -5.99 -3.70
C ASP A 192 10.39 -6.93 -2.80
N LEU A 193 10.26 -6.59 -1.51
CA LEU A 193 9.41 -7.33 -0.56
C LEU A 193 7.96 -7.45 -1.05
N LEU A 194 7.38 -6.35 -1.55
CA LEU A 194 5.99 -6.33 -2.01
C LEU A 194 5.79 -7.15 -3.29
N ARG A 195 6.77 -7.16 -4.21
CA ARG A 195 6.72 -8.05 -5.38
C ARG A 195 6.74 -9.52 -4.97
N ARG A 196 7.66 -9.90 -4.07
CA ARG A 196 7.74 -11.27 -3.55
C ARG A 196 6.50 -11.69 -2.77
N LEU A 197 5.90 -10.77 -1.99
CA LEU A 197 4.62 -11.01 -1.32
C LEU A 197 3.49 -11.27 -2.33
N ALA A 198 3.41 -10.46 -3.38
CA ALA A 198 2.39 -10.62 -4.41
C ALA A 198 2.52 -11.96 -5.14
N GLU A 199 3.75 -12.38 -5.45
CA GLU A 199 4.06 -13.69 -6.02
C GLU A 199 3.63 -14.82 -5.08
N ARG A 200 4.00 -14.76 -3.80
CA ARG A 200 3.62 -15.80 -2.83
C ARG A 200 2.14 -15.86 -2.55
N PHE A 201 1.47 -14.72 -2.40
CA PHE A 201 0.01 -14.69 -2.32
C PHE A 201 -0.64 -15.34 -3.53
N HIS A 202 -0.13 -15.08 -4.73
CA HIS A 202 -0.62 -15.72 -5.94
C HIS A 202 -0.41 -17.25 -5.92
N GLU A 203 0.73 -17.72 -5.42
CA GLU A 203 1.07 -19.14 -5.41
C GLU A 203 0.36 -19.95 -4.32
N THR A 204 0.15 -19.36 -3.14
CA THR A 204 -0.23 -20.11 -1.93
C THR A 204 -1.59 -19.72 -1.35
N THR A 205 -2.31 -18.78 -1.97
CA THR A 205 -3.61 -18.33 -1.47
C THR A 205 -4.61 -18.17 -2.60
N ALA A 206 -5.90 -18.24 -2.27
CA ALA A 206 -6.99 -17.95 -3.18
C ALA A 206 -7.79 -16.74 -2.69
N TYR A 207 -8.45 -16.01 -3.60
CA TYR A 207 -9.35 -14.94 -3.20
C TYR A 207 -10.68 -15.52 -2.73
N ASP A 208 -11.16 -15.17 -1.53
CA ASP A 208 -12.43 -15.69 -1.03
C ASP A 208 -13.64 -15.01 -1.67
N LEU A 209 -14.02 -15.49 -2.85
CA LEU A 209 -15.20 -15.05 -3.59
C LEU A 209 -16.51 -15.25 -2.80
N THR A 210 -16.56 -16.26 -1.93
CA THR A 210 -17.77 -16.58 -1.16
C THR A 210 -17.98 -15.55 -0.05
N ARG A 211 -16.94 -15.27 0.75
CA ARG A 211 -16.94 -14.19 1.75
C ARG A 211 -17.12 -12.83 1.09
N PHE A 212 -16.51 -12.60 -0.07
CA PHE A 212 -16.68 -11.37 -0.83
C PHE A 212 -18.15 -11.16 -1.26
N ALA A 213 -18.77 -12.16 -1.89
CA ALA A 213 -20.17 -12.08 -2.31
C ALA A 213 -21.11 -11.85 -1.12
N GLY A 214 -20.87 -12.53 0.01
CA GLY A 214 -21.59 -12.29 1.27
C GLY A 214 -21.48 -10.83 1.72
N ASN A 215 -20.27 -10.29 1.80
CA ASN A 215 -20.03 -8.89 2.19
C ASN A 215 -20.71 -7.88 1.26
N VAL A 216 -20.71 -8.12 -0.06
CA VAL A 216 -21.37 -7.23 -1.03
C VAL A 216 -22.89 -7.22 -0.85
N VAL A 217 -23.50 -8.39 -0.55
CA VAL A 217 -24.94 -8.52 -0.32
C VAL A 217 -25.34 -7.90 1.02
N GLU A 218 -24.59 -8.16 2.10
CA GLU A 218 -24.88 -7.68 3.45
C GLU A 218 -24.70 -6.16 3.58
N ASN A 219 -23.70 -5.56 2.92
CA ASN A 219 -23.47 -4.10 2.93
C ASN A 219 -24.58 -3.26 2.28
N ARG A 220 -25.51 -3.89 1.55
CA ARG A 220 -26.62 -3.19 0.88
C ARG A 220 -27.95 -3.31 1.63
N LEU A 221 -28.00 -4.09 2.71
CA LEU A 221 -29.20 -4.17 3.56
C LEU A 221 -29.15 -3.05 4.62
N PRO A 222 -30.27 -2.32 4.86
CA PRO A 222 -30.33 -1.35 5.95
C PRO A 222 -30.04 -2.04 7.29
N GLY A 223 -28.95 -1.67 7.95
CA GLY A 223 -28.49 -2.27 9.21
C GLY A 223 -27.50 -3.44 9.06
N GLY A 224 -27.03 -3.74 7.85
CA GLY A 224 -25.97 -4.72 7.62
C GLY A 224 -24.66 -4.33 8.30
N ASN A 225 -24.13 -5.23 9.12
CA ASN A 225 -22.85 -5.05 9.80
C ASN A 225 -21.84 -6.01 9.16
N PRO A 226 -21.05 -5.59 8.15
CA PRO A 226 -20.13 -6.47 7.42
C PRO A 226 -18.93 -6.82 8.29
N ARG A 227 -19.09 -7.72 9.24
CA ARG A 227 -17.99 -8.15 10.11
C ARG A 227 -18.05 -9.65 10.35
N ARG A 228 -18.00 -10.44 9.27
CA ARG A 228 -17.30 -11.71 9.42
C ARG A 228 -15.86 -11.37 9.81
N PRO A 229 -15.30 -11.98 10.87
CA PRO A 229 -13.96 -11.67 11.31
C PRO A 229 -12.97 -11.83 10.14
N LEU A 230 -11.94 -10.99 10.14
CA LEU A 230 -10.75 -11.22 9.31
C LEU A 230 -10.30 -12.66 9.52
N SER A 231 -9.76 -13.31 8.49
CA SER A 231 -9.18 -14.63 8.76
C SER A 231 -8.08 -14.44 9.81
N GLU A 232 -7.92 -15.39 10.74
CA GLU A 232 -6.75 -15.42 11.64
C GLU A 232 -5.49 -15.83 10.86
N SER A 233 -5.36 -15.39 9.61
CA SER A 233 -4.18 -15.61 8.82
C SER A 233 -2.99 -14.97 9.54
N SER A 234 -1.87 -15.67 9.54
CA SER A 234 -0.51 -15.32 9.92
C SER A 234 0.44 -15.79 8.79
N PHE A 235 1.65 -15.24 8.68
CA PHE A 235 2.61 -15.74 7.70
C PHE A 235 2.92 -17.24 7.88
N SER A 236 2.83 -17.77 9.10
CA SER A 236 2.99 -19.20 9.34
C SER A 236 1.79 -20.03 8.84
N THR A 237 0.55 -19.56 9.03
CA THR A 237 -0.64 -20.26 8.48
C THR A 237 -0.78 -20.13 6.97
N LEU A 238 -0.29 -19.03 6.36
CA LEU A 238 -0.32 -18.86 4.90
C LEU A 238 0.67 -19.78 4.17
N ARG A 239 1.59 -20.41 4.90
CA ARG A 239 2.52 -21.42 4.37
C ARG A 239 1.93 -22.83 4.37
N THR A 240 0.82 -23.06 5.07
CA THR A 240 0.14 -24.36 5.07
C THR A 240 -0.95 -24.34 4.02
N ASP A 241 -1.12 -25.43 3.27
CA ASP A 241 -2.16 -25.57 2.22
C ASP A 241 -3.60 -25.46 2.74
N ASP A 242 -3.79 -25.31 4.06
CA ASP A 242 -5.07 -25.09 4.75
C ASP A 242 -5.42 -23.60 4.94
N ALA A 243 -4.75 -22.67 4.24
CA ALA A 243 -5.10 -21.27 4.35
C ALA A 243 -6.49 -20.99 3.76
N ASP A 244 -7.43 -20.55 4.60
CA ASP A 244 -8.70 -19.99 4.16
C ASP A 244 -8.46 -18.87 3.12
N GLY A 245 -9.38 -18.76 2.16
CA GLY A 245 -9.32 -17.69 1.17
C GLY A 245 -9.23 -16.30 1.81
N LEU A 246 -8.45 -15.42 1.19
CA LEU A 246 -8.18 -14.07 1.70
C LEU A 246 -9.05 -13.02 1.00
N LEU A 247 -9.41 -11.97 1.74
CA LEU A 247 -10.04 -10.77 1.20
C LEU A 247 -9.01 -9.63 1.03
N CYS A 248 -9.38 -8.58 0.30
CA CYS A 248 -8.55 -7.36 0.12
C CYS A 248 -7.99 -6.80 1.46
N TRP A 249 -8.78 -6.87 2.53
CA TRP A 249 -8.37 -6.52 3.89
C TRP A 249 -7.27 -7.41 4.45
N ASP A 250 -7.34 -8.72 4.23
CA ASP A 250 -6.36 -9.68 4.73
C ASP A 250 -5.02 -9.46 4.03
N TYR A 251 -5.00 -9.37 2.69
CA TYR A 251 -3.80 -9.05 1.91
C TYR A 251 -3.17 -7.72 2.32
N THR A 252 -3.97 -6.66 2.41
CA THR A 252 -3.48 -5.33 2.81
C THR A 252 -2.88 -5.38 4.21
N ARG A 253 -3.52 -6.08 5.15
CA ARG A 253 -3.01 -6.23 6.52
C ARG A 253 -1.66 -6.95 6.52
N ARG A 254 -1.53 -8.06 5.81
CA ARG A 254 -0.26 -8.80 5.70
C ARG A 254 0.84 -7.95 5.06
N GLY A 255 0.52 -7.21 4.00
CA GLY A 255 1.46 -6.28 3.38
C GLY A 255 1.97 -5.21 4.34
N VAL A 256 1.07 -4.60 5.13
CA VAL A 256 1.45 -3.61 6.16
C VAL A 256 2.35 -4.24 7.22
N GLU A 257 1.98 -5.42 7.75
CA GLU A 257 2.76 -6.13 8.76
C GLU A 257 4.17 -6.50 8.24
N ALA A 258 4.29 -6.97 6.99
CA ALA A 258 5.57 -7.28 6.38
C ALA A 258 6.47 -6.05 6.22
N ILE A 259 5.93 -4.91 5.78
CA ILE A 259 6.69 -3.66 5.64
C ILE A 259 7.15 -3.14 7.00
N HIS A 260 6.33 -3.31 8.04
CA HIS A 260 6.67 -2.86 9.40
C HIS A 260 7.56 -3.84 10.16
N ALA A 261 7.68 -5.10 9.74
CA ALA A 261 8.57 -6.09 10.35
C ALA A 261 10.05 -5.65 10.28
N VAL A 262 10.48 -5.10 9.13
CA VAL A 262 11.84 -4.55 8.98
C VAL A 262 11.91 -3.17 9.65
N PRO A 263 12.79 -2.92 10.63
CA PRO A 263 12.91 -1.61 11.27
C PRO A 263 13.10 -0.46 10.26
N ALA A 264 12.54 0.71 10.56
CA ALA A 264 12.49 1.81 9.59
C ALA A 264 13.88 2.29 9.14
N LEU A 265 14.86 2.26 10.04
CA LEU A 265 16.23 2.67 9.75
C LEU A 265 17.02 1.63 8.94
N ASP A 266 16.58 0.37 8.94
CA ASP A 266 17.23 -0.72 8.21
C ASP A 266 16.69 -0.87 6.78
N GLY A 267 15.51 -0.33 6.51
CA GLY A 267 14.87 -0.36 5.20
C GLY A 267 15.58 0.48 4.15
N ARG A 268 15.64 -0.01 2.90
CA ARG A 268 16.29 0.68 1.78
C ARG A 268 15.35 0.83 0.56
N PRO A 269 14.60 1.94 0.44
CA PRO A 269 14.51 3.05 1.39
C PRO A 269 13.70 2.70 2.65
N ALA A 270 13.79 3.55 3.68
CA ALA A 270 12.87 3.52 4.81
C ALA A 270 11.43 3.70 4.32
N ALA A 271 10.51 2.87 4.80
CA ALA A 271 9.11 2.94 4.39
C ALA A 271 8.14 2.69 5.55
N ALA A 272 6.96 3.26 5.41
CA ALA A 272 5.79 2.98 6.22
C ALA A 272 4.64 2.58 5.31
N ALA A 273 3.87 1.57 5.71
CA ALA A 273 2.62 1.22 5.06
C ALA A 273 1.39 1.47 5.95
N THR A 274 0.24 1.74 5.34
CA THR A 274 -1.07 1.78 6.00
C THR A 274 -2.17 1.36 5.02
N PRO A 275 -3.33 0.83 5.46
CA PRO A 275 -4.43 0.56 4.53
C PRO A 275 -5.07 1.85 4.02
N ALA A 276 -5.20 2.00 2.72
CA ALA A 276 -6.09 2.96 2.10
C ALA A 276 -7.46 2.33 1.89
N ARG A 277 -8.54 3.10 2.12
CA ARG A 277 -9.92 2.64 1.88
C ARG A 277 -10.54 3.37 0.70
N ASP A 278 -11.34 2.62 -0.06
CA ASP A 278 -12.36 3.14 -0.97
C ASP A 278 -13.75 2.76 -0.42
N ASP A 279 -14.34 3.66 0.34
CA ASP A 279 -15.64 3.42 1.01
C ASP A 279 -16.81 3.35 0.02
N ARG A 280 -16.62 3.75 -1.25
CA ARG A 280 -17.68 3.68 -2.28
C ARG A 280 -18.11 2.25 -2.56
N HIS A 281 -17.18 1.29 -2.41
CA HIS A 281 -17.45 -0.12 -2.62
C HIS A 281 -16.76 -1.03 -1.60
N GLY A 282 -16.37 -0.48 -0.44
CA GLY A 282 -15.86 -1.24 0.70
C GLY A 282 -14.53 -1.94 0.44
N HIS A 283 -13.70 -1.37 -0.42
CA HIS A 283 -12.43 -1.95 -0.84
C HIS A 283 -11.26 -1.34 -0.07
N VAL A 284 -10.22 -2.15 0.13
CA VAL A 284 -9.03 -1.75 0.86
C VAL A 284 -7.79 -2.25 0.15
N PHE A 285 -6.89 -1.31 -0.05
CA PHE A 285 -5.59 -1.49 -0.69
C PHE A 285 -4.51 -0.91 0.22
N MET A 286 -3.25 -1.11 -0.10
CA MET A 286 -2.14 -0.64 0.73
C MET A 286 -1.58 0.67 0.19
N ALA A 287 -1.38 1.66 1.05
CA ALA A 287 -0.51 2.79 0.76
C ALA A 287 0.88 2.53 1.33
N LEU A 288 1.92 2.79 0.54
CA LEU A 288 3.33 2.73 0.92
C LEU A 288 3.91 4.14 0.83
N ALA A 289 4.56 4.62 1.89
CA ALA A 289 5.08 5.97 1.95
C ALA A 289 6.49 6.03 2.54
N ALA A 290 7.21 7.07 2.14
CA ALA A 290 8.48 7.47 2.73
C ALA A 290 8.54 9.00 2.85
N VAL A 291 9.12 9.49 3.94
CA VAL A 291 9.35 10.92 4.15
C VAL A 291 10.73 11.28 3.60
N THR A 292 10.77 12.34 2.81
CA THR A 292 12.00 12.92 2.27
C THR A 292 12.01 14.44 2.47
N ARG A 293 13.18 15.06 2.34
CA ARG A 293 13.29 16.51 2.12
C ARG A 293 13.99 16.80 0.79
N ARG A 294 13.61 17.91 0.15
CA ARG A 294 14.30 18.46 -1.01
C ARG A 294 14.91 19.83 -0.65
N GLY A 295 15.59 20.45 -1.61
CA GLY A 295 16.35 21.70 -1.42
C GLY A 295 15.54 22.90 -0.92
N ASP A 296 14.20 22.82 -0.93
CA ASP A 296 13.27 23.81 -0.37
C ASP A 296 13.08 23.70 1.14
N GLY A 297 13.59 22.63 1.77
CA GLY A 297 13.40 22.41 3.21
C GLY A 297 11.94 22.14 3.60
N VAL A 298 11.09 21.66 2.70
CA VAL A 298 9.73 21.20 3.05
C VAL A 298 9.71 19.66 3.06
N PRO A 299 9.17 19.00 4.10
CA PRO A 299 9.03 17.55 4.08
C PRO A 299 8.06 17.14 2.96
N ALA A 300 8.47 16.15 2.17
CA ALA A 300 7.66 15.53 1.14
C ALA A 300 7.39 14.08 1.51
N VAL A 301 6.11 13.70 1.54
CA VAL A 301 5.66 12.32 1.69
C VAL A 301 5.52 11.73 0.28
N VAL A 302 6.53 10.97 -0.14
CA VAL A 302 6.45 10.17 -1.38
C VAL A 302 5.54 9.00 -1.08
N VAL A 303 4.48 8.80 -1.86
CA VAL A 303 3.47 7.77 -1.62
C VAL A 303 3.15 7.01 -2.89
N THR A 304 3.02 5.69 -2.77
CA THR A 304 2.47 4.81 -3.80
C THR A 304 1.36 3.94 -3.22
N PHE A 305 0.52 3.37 -4.09
CA PHE A 305 -0.58 2.50 -3.71
C PHE A 305 -0.42 1.14 -4.40
N VAL A 306 -0.67 0.09 -3.62
CA VAL A 306 -0.41 -1.31 -3.98
C VAL A 306 -1.66 -2.13 -3.75
N GLU A 307 -2.07 -2.89 -4.76
CA GLU A 307 -3.20 -3.80 -4.70
C GLU A 307 -2.76 -5.25 -4.97
N PHE A 308 -3.04 -6.14 -4.03
CA PHE A 308 -2.70 -7.57 -4.10
C PHE A 308 -3.83 -8.43 -4.66
N VAL A 309 -5.08 -7.95 -4.65
CA VAL A 309 -6.24 -8.68 -5.17
C VAL A 309 -6.06 -9.01 -6.65
N HIS A 310 -5.40 -8.14 -7.42
CA HIS A 310 -5.12 -8.40 -8.83
C HIS A 310 -4.16 -9.60 -9.01
N SER A 311 -3.26 -9.89 -8.06
CA SER A 311 -2.38 -11.04 -8.16
C SER A 311 -3.10 -12.37 -7.86
N ALA A 312 -4.04 -12.40 -6.91
CA ALA A 312 -4.77 -13.62 -6.55
C ALA A 312 -6.01 -13.88 -7.43
N LEU A 313 -6.86 -12.87 -7.65
CA LEU A 313 -8.17 -13.03 -8.28
C LEU A 313 -8.09 -13.45 -9.76
N TYR A 314 -7.16 -12.87 -10.53
CA TYR A 314 -7.08 -13.14 -11.97
C TYR A 314 -6.36 -14.44 -12.32
N GLY A 315 -5.64 -15.03 -11.36
CA GLY A 315 -5.16 -16.40 -11.45
C GLY A 315 -6.32 -17.40 -11.50
N ASP A 316 -7.30 -17.22 -10.62
CA ASP A 316 -8.44 -18.13 -10.46
C ASP A 316 -9.44 -18.09 -11.64
N VAL A 317 -9.56 -16.95 -12.33
CA VAL A 317 -10.48 -16.78 -13.47
C VAL A 317 -9.83 -16.84 -14.85
N GLY A 318 -8.51 -17.08 -14.94
CA GLY A 318 -7.80 -17.23 -16.22
C GLY A 318 -7.76 -15.97 -17.10
N LEU A 319 -8.00 -14.78 -16.54
CA LEU A 319 -8.14 -13.51 -17.29
C LEU A 319 -6.86 -12.66 -17.30
N ARG A 320 -5.70 -13.25 -16.96
CA ARG A 320 -4.39 -12.58 -16.83
C ARG A 320 -3.99 -11.75 -18.06
N GLY A 321 -4.35 -12.19 -19.26
CA GLY A 321 -3.99 -11.51 -20.51
C GLY A 321 -4.76 -10.21 -20.80
N ALA A 322 -5.89 -9.95 -20.12
CA ALA A 322 -6.76 -8.81 -20.43
C ALA A 322 -6.68 -7.67 -19.41
N LEU A 323 -6.20 -7.92 -18.17
CA LEU A 323 -6.34 -6.99 -17.04
C LEU A 323 -5.04 -6.67 -16.27
N GLY A 324 -3.89 -7.16 -16.77
CA GLY A 324 -2.57 -6.81 -16.25
C GLY A 324 -2.14 -7.59 -15.00
N ALA A 325 -0.84 -7.82 -14.87
CA ALA A 325 -0.21 -8.49 -13.72
C ALA A 325 0.43 -7.48 -12.74
N ASP A 326 0.02 -6.21 -12.82
CA ASP A 326 0.75 -5.11 -12.21
C ASP A 326 0.20 -4.79 -10.81
N LEU A 327 1.10 -4.51 -9.86
CA LEU A 327 0.77 -4.24 -8.45
C LEU A 327 0.18 -2.83 -8.23
N ASN A 328 0.16 -2.03 -9.29
CA ASN A 328 -0.30 -0.66 -9.26
C ASN A 328 -1.82 -0.58 -9.03
N ALA A 329 -2.24 0.04 -7.93
CA ALA A 329 -3.63 0.47 -7.72
C ALA A 329 -3.98 1.76 -8.51
N TYR A 330 -3.26 2.05 -9.59
CA TYR A 330 -3.32 3.31 -10.36
C TYR A 330 -4.16 3.20 -11.63
N ASP A 331 -5.30 2.53 -11.54
CA ASP A 331 -6.31 2.53 -12.60
C ASP A 331 -7.46 3.49 -12.27
N GLU A 332 -8.42 3.63 -13.19
CA GLU A 332 -9.62 4.46 -13.01
C GLU A 332 -10.57 3.92 -11.91
N LEU A 333 -10.26 2.74 -11.35
CA LEU A 333 -11.15 2.01 -10.45
C LEU A 333 -10.94 2.41 -8.98
N HIS A 334 -9.75 2.89 -8.61
CA HIS A 334 -9.40 3.17 -7.21
C HIS A 334 -9.54 4.66 -6.83
N ARG A 335 -10.22 4.92 -5.72
CA ARG A 335 -10.25 6.23 -5.04
C ARG A 335 -9.87 6.09 -3.57
N VAL A 336 -9.08 7.02 -3.05
CA VAL A 336 -8.75 7.03 -1.62
C VAL A 336 -9.81 7.89 -0.92
N THR A 337 -10.70 7.27 -0.16
CA THR A 337 -11.64 8.01 0.71
C THR A 337 -11.12 8.14 2.13
N SER A 338 -10.22 7.23 2.55
CA SER A 338 -9.60 7.27 3.88
C SER A 338 -8.15 6.78 3.82
N LEU A 339 -7.28 7.49 4.53
CA LEU A 339 -5.86 7.16 4.62
C LEU A 339 -5.34 7.39 6.06
N PRO A 340 -5.44 6.37 6.93
CA PRO A 340 -5.12 6.44 8.35
C PRO A 340 -3.60 6.32 8.57
N TRP A 341 -2.80 7.19 7.96
CA TRP A 341 -1.39 7.33 8.34
C TRP A 341 -1.29 7.71 9.82
N TRP A 342 -2.20 8.60 10.24
CA TRP A 342 -2.08 9.39 11.45
C TRP A 342 -3.24 9.23 12.43
N ASN A 343 -4.37 8.69 11.97
CA ASN A 343 -5.51 8.33 12.81
C ASN A 343 -5.39 6.86 13.22
N GLY A 344 -5.25 6.60 14.52
CA GLY A 344 -5.59 5.29 15.08
C GLY A 344 -7.03 4.94 14.68
N ALA A 345 -7.24 3.67 14.33
CA ALA A 345 -8.56 3.13 14.03
C ALA A 345 -9.52 3.27 15.21
#